data_AF-A0A5Q5CJW2-F1
#
_entry.id   AF-A0A5Q5CJW2-F1
#
_cell.length_a   1.000
_cell.length_b   1.000
_cell.length_c   1.000
_cell.angle_alpha   90.00
_cell.angle_beta   90.00
_cell.angle_gamma   90.00
#
_symmetry.space_group_name_H-M   'P 1'
#
loop_
_entity.id
_entity.type
_entity.pdbx_description
1 polymer ?
#
loop_
_entity_poly.entity_id
_entity_poly.type
_entity_poly.pdbx_seq_one_letter_code
_entity_poly.pdbx_strand_id
1 'polypeptide(L)'
;MAVGTAALSALVGCSSGDSTVSKTPEATGPSPAPTAPATPSIAPTVGPPPAAGPSDPCAVNLAAPEIAKAVSSLPRDPRSNQAWSPEPVAGNYNECAQLSAVIVRANTNAENPNTRAVMFHLGKFIPTGVPDTYGFNGLDPAGTTGDTVALRYSGEVDGLASIVRFRWNGNGVELIGNTG
;
A
#
# COMPACT_ATOMS: atom_id res chain seq x y z
N MET A 1 -32.07 -21.56 -37.50
CA MET A 1 -32.33 -22.33 -36.26
C MET A 1 -32.01 -21.37 -35.11
N ALA A 2 -32.94 -20.62 -34.54
CA ALA A 2 -34.07 -20.97 -33.66
C ALA A 2 -33.64 -21.52 -32.28
N VAL A 3 -34.05 -20.78 -31.22
CA VAL A 3 -34.20 -21.12 -29.77
C VAL A 3 -32.88 -21.21 -28.99
N GLY A 4 -32.61 -20.48 -27.89
CA GLY A 4 -33.25 -20.22 -26.58
C GLY A 4 -32.07 -19.89 -25.61
N THR A 5 -32.14 -19.24 -24.45
CA THR A 5 -33.07 -19.26 -23.33
C THR A 5 -32.66 -18.12 -22.38
N ALA A 6 -33.62 -17.51 -21.67
CA ALA A 6 -33.39 -16.53 -20.62
C ALA A 6 -33.01 -17.20 -19.28
N ALA A 7 -32.26 -16.49 -18.42
CA ALA A 7 -32.21 -16.75 -16.98
C ALA A 7 -31.95 -15.46 -16.19
N LEU A 8 -32.94 -15.08 -15.38
CA LEU A 8 -32.86 -14.10 -14.29
C LEU A 8 -32.35 -14.81 -13.03
N SER A 9 -31.59 -14.13 -12.18
CA SER A 9 -31.41 -14.54 -10.77
C SER A 9 -31.17 -13.31 -9.89
N ALA A 10 -31.88 -13.29 -8.76
CA ALA A 10 -32.12 -12.15 -7.88
C ALA A 10 -31.14 -12.09 -6.68
N LEU A 11 -31.32 -11.02 -5.88
CA LEU A 11 -30.55 -10.54 -4.72
C LEU A 11 -30.55 -11.45 -3.46
N VAL A 12 -29.74 -10.98 -2.47
CA VAL A 12 -29.56 -11.27 -1.02
C VAL A 12 -28.27 -12.05 -0.72
N GLY A 13 -27.43 -11.77 0.29
CA GLY A 13 -27.54 -11.03 1.55
C GLY A 13 -27.06 -11.92 2.71
N CYS A 14 -26.25 -11.36 3.63
CA CYS A 14 -25.90 -11.86 4.97
C CYS A 14 -24.78 -12.91 5.21
N SER A 15 -23.73 -12.39 5.87
CA SER A 15 -23.01 -12.90 7.05
C SER A 15 -23.70 -13.97 7.91
N SER A 16 -22.90 -14.92 8.41
CA SER A 16 -22.90 -15.63 9.72
C SER A 16 -22.23 -17.00 9.50
N GLY A 17 -21.20 -17.44 10.22
CA GLY A 17 -21.14 -17.57 11.68
C GLY A 17 -21.28 -19.06 12.01
N ASP A 18 -20.21 -19.84 11.89
CA ASP A 18 -20.24 -21.26 12.24
C ASP A 18 -19.91 -21.47 13.71
N SER A 19 -20.88 -22.11 14.37
CA SER A 19 -20.95 -22.43 15.77
C SER A 19 -20.56 -23.90 15.97
N THR A 20 -19.78 -24.19 17.00
CA THR A 20 -19.80 -25.52 17.65
C THR A 20 -20.37 -25.28 19.05
N VAL A 21 -21.69 -25.33 19.22
CA VAL A 21 -22.54 -26.50 19.52
C VAL A 21 -22.20 -27.20 20.86
N SER A 22 -23.08 -26.92 21.82
CA SER A 22 -23.69 -27.81 22.81
C SER A 22 -22.88 -28.33 24.00
N LYS A 23 -23.29 -27.88 25.19
CA LYS A 23 -24.05 -28.77 26.08
C LYS A 23 -24.97 -28.03 27.07
N THR A 24 -26.26 -28.39 27.01
CA THR A 24 -27.33 -28.16 28.00
C THR A 24 -27.20 -29.19 29.17
N PRO A 25 -28.06 -29.20 30.21
CA PRO A 25 -27.93 -28.52 31.51
C PRO A 25 -27.88 -29.48 32.74
N GLU A 26 -27.92 -28.87 33.94
CA GLU A 26 -28.31 -29.36 35.28
C GLU A 26 -27.34 -30.18 36.16
N ALA A 27 -27.07 -29.65 37.37
CA ALA A 27 -27.59 -30.22 38.63
C ALA A 27 -27.35 -29.29 39.84
N THR A 28 -28.38 -29.19 40.67
CA THR A 28 -28.61 -28.40 41.89
C THR A 28 -27.74 -28.78 43.11
N GLY A 29 -27.25 -27.75 43.85
CA GLY A 29 -27.05 -27.67 45.33
C GLY A 29 -26.09 -28.64 46.05
N PRO A 30 -25.43 -28.26 47.19
CA PRO A 30 -26.04 -27.59 48.35
C PRO A 30 -25.24 -26.41 48.99
N SER A 31 -25.84 -25.84 50.04
CA SER A 31 -25.52 -24.66 50.89
C SER A 31 -24.31 -24.87 51.88
N PRO A 32 -23.99 -23.97 52.86
CA PRO A 32 -22.98 -22.90 52.82
C PRO A 32 -21.80 -22.98 53.84
N ALA A 33 -20.73 -22.17 53.61
CA ALA A 33 -19.69 -21.62 54.52
C ALA A 33 -18.69 -22.59 55.23
N PRO A 34 -17.44 -22.20 55.63
CA PRO A 34 -16.96 -20.86 55.99
C PRO A 34 -15.57 -20.42 55.43
N THR A 35 -15.25 -19.17 55.78
CA THR A 35 -14.15 -18.25 55.46
C THR A 35 -12.72 -18.82 55.51
N ALA A 36 -11.91 -18.50 54.49
CA ALA A 36 -10.44 -18.57 54.53
C ALA A 36 -9.84 -17.33 53.80
N PRO A 37 -8.60 -16.90 54.16
CA PRO A 37 -8.07 -15.57 53.81
C PRO A 37 -7.79 -15.40 52.32
N ALA A 38 -8.01 -14.20 51.80
CA ALA A 38 -7.78 -13.85 50.39
C ALA A 38 -6.30 -13.97 50.00
N THR A 39 -5.99 -14.93 49.13
CA THR A 39 -4.75 -14.95 48.32
C THR A 39 -4.88 -13.93 47.20
N PRO A 40 -3.85 -13.12 46.88
CA PRO A 40 -3.91 -12.21 45.74
C PRO A 40 -4.04 -13.01 44.44
N SER A 41 -5.15 -12.81 43.73
CA SER A 41 -5.38 -13.37 42.40
C SER A 41 -4.41 -12.72 41.42
N ILE A 42 -3.43 -13.49 40.93
CA ILE A 42 -2.55 -13.08 39.85
C ILE A 42 -3.42 -12.99 38.58
N ALA A 43 -3.57 -11.78 38.02
CA ALA A 43 -4.25 -11.59 36.75
C ALA A 43 -3.51 -12.35 35.63
N PRO A 44 -4.21 -13.01 34.69
CA PRO A 44 -3.55 -13.64 33.57
C PRO A 44 -2.86 -12.55 32.73
N THR A 45 -1.54 -12.65 32.61
CA THR A 45 -0.79 -11.83 31.66
C THR A 45 -1.21 -12.25 30.25
N VAL A 46 -1.78 -11.33 29.49
CA VAL A 46 -2.02 -11.52 28.06
C VAL A 46 -0.65 -11.51 27.41
N GLY A 47 -0.19 -12.69 26.96
CA GLY A 47 1.08 -12.82 26.26
C GLY A 47 1.11 -11.91 25.02
N PRO A 48 2.29 -11.40 24.62
CA PRO A 48 2.41 -10.58 23.41
C PRO A 48 1.82 -11.33 22.20
N PRO A 49 1.10 -10.63 21.30
CA PRO A 49 0.57 -11.26 20.10
C PRO A 49 1.73 -11.91 19.31
N PRO A 50 1.46 -13.03 18.60
CA PRO A 50 2.49 -13.71 17.81
C PRO A 50 3.16 -12.74 16.85
N ALA A 51 4.50 -12.72 16.84
CA ALA A 51 5.25 -11.94 15.87
C ALA A 51 4.86 -12.41 14.46
N ALA A 52 4.41 -11.47 13.62
CA ALA A 52 4.13 -11.74 12.22
C ALA A 52 5.37 -12.37 11.57
N GLY A 53 5.16 -13.41 10.76
CA GLY A 53 6.24 -14.10 10.05
C GLY A 53 7.02 -13.14 9.14
N PRO A 54 8.24 -13.51 8.71
CA PRO A 54 9.05 -12.67 7.86
C PRO A 54 8.30 -12.35 6.56
N SER A 55 8.05 -11.05 6.34
CA SER A 55 7.48 -10.53 5.10
C SER A 55 8.43 -10.83 3.94
N ASP A 56 7.88 -11.17 2.78
CA ASP A 56 8.67 -11.31 1.56
C ASP A 56 9.38 -9.98 1.25
N PRO A 57 10.73 -9.95 1.25
CA PRO A 57 11.49 -8.74 0.93
C PRO A 57 11.14 -8.18 -0.44
N CYS A 58 10.80 -9.04 -1.40
CA CYS A 58 10.51 -8.64 -2.77
C CYS A 58 9.04 -8.26 -3.01
N ALA A 59 8.21 -8.22 -1.96
CA ALA A 59 6.86 -7.72 -2.10
C ALA A 59 6.85 -6.19 -2.23
N VAL A 60 5.85 -5.65 -2.93
CA VAL A 60 5.66 -4.20 -2.99
C VAL A 60 5.32 -3.69 -1.59
N ASN A 61 6.11 -2.75 -1.09
CA ASN A 61 5.94 -2.18 0.24
C ASN A 61 6.06 -0.65 0.22
N LEU A 62 4.93 0.05 0.24
CA LEU A 62 4.89 1.51 0.27
C LEU A 62 5.18 2.12 1.65
N ALA A 63 5.22 1.29 2.70
CA ALA A 63 5.58 1.69 4.06
C ALA A 63 7.07 1.42 4.37
N ALA A 64 7.88 1.08 3.36
CA ALA A 64 9.30 0.83 3.56
C ALA A 64 10.02 2.10 4.08
N PRO A 65 10.84 1.99 5.15
CA PRO A 65 11.51 3.16 5.73
C PRO A 65 12.50 3.84 4.75
N GLU A 66 12.97 3.12 3.74
CA GLU A 66 13.80 3.61 2.64
C GLU A 66 13.10 4.71 1.85
N ILE A 67 11.77 4.64 1.72
CA ILE A 67 10.96 5.69 1.09
C ILE A 67 11.05 6.97 1.91
N ALA A 68 10.76 6.91 3.21
CA ALA A 68 10.82 8.08 4.08
C ALA A 68 12.22 8.72 4.12
N LYS A 69 13.28 7.89 4.17
CA LYS A 69 14.67 8.36 4.06
C LYS A 69 14.91 9.09 2.73
N ALA A 70 14.52 8.49 1.61
CA ALA A 70 14.68 9.10 0.29
C ALA A 70 13.94 10.44 0.19
N VAL A 71 12.68 10.46 0.62
CA VAL A 71 11.83 11.66 0.62
C VAL A 71 12.42 12.79 1.47
N SER A 72 13.00 12.46 2.63
CA SER A 72 13.67 13.45 3.50
C SER A 72 14.94 14.06 2.89
N SER A 73 15.58 13.37 1.95
CA SER A 73 16.78 13.85 1.26
C SER A 73 16.48 14.74 0.06
N LEU A 74 15.21 14.84 -0.34
CA LEU A 74 14.81 15.62 -1.50
C LEU A 74 14.93 17.13 -1.25
N PRO A 75 15.29 17.91 -2.28
CA PRO A 75 15.13 19.35 -2.21
C PRO A 75 13.64 19.69 -2.02
N ARG A 76 13.39 20.85 -1.41
CA ARG A 76 12.02 21.37 -1.20
C ARG A 76 11.30 21.51 -2.54
N ASP A 77 9.98 21.38 -2.50
CA ASP A 77 9.14 21.56 -3.68
C ASP A 77 9.35 22.97 -4.28
N PRO A 78 9.74 23.10 -5.56
CA PRO A 78 10.04 24.40 -6.16
C PRO A 78 8.81 25.32 -6.25
N ARG A 79 7.58 24.78 -6.24
CA ARG A 79 6.35 25.58 -6.36
C ARG A 79 5.88 26.15 -5.02
N SER A 80 5.92 25.36 -3.95
CA SER A 80 5.41 25.73 -2.63
C SER A 80 6.49 25.98 -1.57
N ASN A 81 7.75 25.64 -1.85
CA ASN A 81 8.87 25.61 -0.91
C ASN A 81 8.63 24.69 0.32
N GLN A 82 7.67 23.78 0.23
CA GLN A 82 7.36 22.83 1.30
C GLN A 82 8.20 21.56 1.18
N ALA A 83 8.32 20.85 2.30
CA ALA A 83 8.86 19.50 2.27
C ALA A 83 7.87 18.55 1.57
N TRP A 84 8.35 17.37 1.20
CA TRP A 84 7.52 16.31 0.62
C TRP A 84 6.89 15.45 1.72
N SER A 85 5.68 14.95 1.48
CA SER A 85 5.02 13.97 2.35
C SER A 85 5.78 12.64 2.29
N PRO A 86 6.15 12.02 3.43
CA PRO A 86 6.79 10.71 3.45
C PRO A 86 5.84 9.59 3.02
N GLU A 87 4.52 9.81 3.14
CA GLU A 87 3.50 8.88 2.67
C GLU A 87 3.30 9.04 1.16
N PRO A 88 3.60 8.01 0.36
CA PRO A 88 3.39 8.04 -1.08
C PRO A 88 1.90 7.91 -1.42
N VAL A 89 1.47 8.60 -2.48
CA VAL A 89 0.10 8.48 -2.99
C VAL A 89 -0.10 7.27 -3.91
N ALA A 90 0.99 6.80 -4.50
CA ALA A 90 1.04 5.64 -5.38
C ALA A 90 2.48 5.15 -5.46
N GLY A 91 2.70 3.91 -5.85
CA GLY A 91 4.04 3.38 -6.05
C GLY A 91 4.06 1.90 -6.31
N ASN A 92 5.23 1.39 -6.67
CA ASN A 92 5.56 -0.02 -6.78
C ASN A 92 6.89 -0.33 -6.08
N TYR A 93 7.24 0.41 -5.01
CA TYR A 93 8.51 0.22 -4.29
C TYR A 93 8.74 -1.25 -3.96
N ASN A 94 9.87 -1.75 -4.41
CA ASN A 94 10.29 -3.14 -4.26
C ASN A 94 11.82 -3.16 -4.20
N GLU A 95 12.38 -3.73 -3.13
CA GLU A 95 13.84 -3.78 -2.96
C GLU A 95 14.55 -4.76 -3.90
N CYS A 96 13.81 -5.69 -4.51
CA CYS A 96 14.33 -6.64 -5.47
C CYS A 96 14.17 -6.19 -6.94
N ALA A 97 13.38 -5.15 -7.21
CA ALA A 97 13.18 -4.64 -8.56
C ALA A 97 14.40 -3.82 -9.03
N GLN A 98 14.79 -3.98 -10.29
CA GLN A 98 15.80 -3.13 -10.91
C GLN A 98 15.34 -1.67 -10.99
N LEU A 99 14.05 -1.41 -11.19
CA LEU A 99 13.51 -0.08 -11.11
C LEU A 99 12.15 -0.12 -10.41
N SER A 100 12.02 0.66 -9.34
CA SER A 100 10.75 0.94 -8.71
C SER A 100 10.59 2.43 -8.45
N ALA A 101 9.36 2.87 -8.25
CA ALA A 101 9.06 4.27 -7.98
C ALA A 101 7.94 4.42 -6.97
N VAL A 102 7.95 5.55 -6.27
CA VAL A 102 6.81 6.04 -5.51
C VAL A 102 6.53 7.47 -5.92
N ILE A 103 5.26 7.87 -5.83
CA ILE A 103 4.83 9.23 -6.10
C ILE A 103 4.52 9.86 -4.76
N VAL A 104 5.17 10.99 -4.48
CA VAL A 104 4.93 11.78 -3.27
C VAL A 104 4.30 13.11 -3.64
N ARG A 105 3.56 13.67 -2.70
CA ARG A 105 2.99 15.02 -2.80
C ARG A 105 3.73 15.99 -1.92
N ALA A 106 3.75 17.27 -2.32
CA ALA A 106 4.17 18.35 -1.46
C ALA A 106 3.28 18.39 -0.20
N ASN A 107 3.89 18.56 0.98
CA ASN A 107 3.20 18.55 2.26
C ASN A 107 2.46 19.88 2.50
N THR A 108 1.36 20.07 1.77
CA THR A 108 0.58 21.32 1.74
C THR A 108 -0.92 21.00 1.73
N ASN A 109 -1.74 21.98 2.14
CA ASN A 109 -3.20 21.89 2.03
C ASN A 109 -3.76 22.47 0.71
N ALA A 110 -2.91 22.65 -0.31
CA ALA A 110 -3.39 23.10 -1.62
C ALA A 110 -4.33 22.05 -2.24
N GLU A 111 -5.32 22.49 -3.01
CA GLU A 111 -6.25 21.62 -3.72
C GLU A 111 -5.51 20.69 -4.72
N ASN A 112 -4.57 21.28 -5.46
CA ASN A 112 -3.69 20.58 -6.40
C ASN A 112 -2.23 20.76 -5.98
N PRO A 113 -1.77 20.00 -4.97
CA PRO A 113 -0.38 20.03 -4.53
C PRO A 113 0.51 19.40 -5.60
N ASN A 114 1.75 19.88 -5.71
CA ASN A 114 2.70 19.31 -6.66
C ASN A 114 3.01 17.85 -6.29
N THR A 115 3.18 16.98 -7.28
CA THR A 115 3.59 15.58 -7.10
C THR A 115 4.95 15.37 -7.72
N ARG A 116 5.72 14.41 -7.20
CA ARG A 116 7.01 14.00 -7.78
C ARG A 116 7.18 12.49 -7.68
N ALA A 117 7.68 11.85 -8.73
CA ALA A 117 8.09 10.44 -8.63
C ALA A 117 9.54 10.33 -8.11
N VAL A 118 9.72 9.52 -7.08
CA VAL A 118 10.99 9.15 -6.46
C VAL A 118 11.32 7.74 -6.91
N MET A 119 12.47 7.54 -7.54
CA MET A 119 12.86 6.26 -8.14
C MET A 119 13.95 5.56 -7.34
N PHE A 120 13.91 4.23 -7.39
CA PHE A 120 14.79 3.34 -6.66
C PHE A 120 15.32 2.24 -7.58
N HIS A 121 16.59 1.90 -7.41
CA HIS A 121 17.25 0.77 -8.04
C HIS A 121 17.64 -0.23 -6.95
N LEU A 122 17.06 -1.43 -6.98
CA LEU A 122 17.30 -2.48 -5.97
C LEU A 122 17.10 -1.94 -4.53
N GLY A 123 15.96 -1.26 -4.33
CA GLY A 123 15.58 -0.64 -3.05
C GLY A 123 16.31 0.64 -2.67
N LYS A 124 17.34 1.05 -3.43
CA LYS A 124 18.16 2.23 -3.14
C LYS A 124 17.70 3.44 -3.94
N PHE A 125 17.58 4.57 -3.25
CA PHE A 125 17.19 5.84 -3.88
C PHE A 125 18.19 6.27 -4.96
N ILE A 126 17.66 6.72 -6.10
CA ILE A 126 18.44 7.26 -7.23
C ILE A 126 18.37 8.79 -7.19
N PRO A 127 19.41 9.50 -6.71
CA PRO A 127 19.37 10.95 -6.51
C PRO A 127 19.58 11.76 -7.80
N THR A 128 20.24 11.17 -8.81
CA THR A 128 20.64 11.84 -10.06
C THR A 128 20.41 10.92 -11.25
N GLY A 129 20.43 11.48 -12.47
CA GLY A 129 20.18 10.68 -13.68
C GLY A 129 18.74 10.20 -13.80
N VAL A 130 17.81 10.85 -13.09
CA VAL A 130 16.37 10.70 -13.26
C VAL A 130 15.87 11.96 -13.96
N PRO A 131 15.12 11.83 -15.07
CA PRO A 131 14.45 12.97 -15.70
C PRO A 131 13.52 13.68 -14.72
N ASP A 132 13.01 14.85 -15.10
CA ASP A 132 12.02 15.52 -14.27
C ASP A 132 10.71 14.72 -14.22
N THR A 133 10.20 14.45 -13.02
CA THR A 133 9.07 13.54 -12.75
C THR A 133 7.93 14.22 -12.01
N TYR A 134 7.80 15.54 -12.13
CA TYR A 134 6.67 16.26 -11.55
C TYR A 134 5.35 15.95 -12.27
N GLY A 135 4.24 16.08 -11.55
CA GLY A 135 2.89 16.06 -12.10
C GLY A 135 2.25 14.68 -12.24
N PHE A 136 3.01 13.58 -12.20
CA PHE A 136 2.43 12.23 -12.21
C PHE A 136 1.65 11.95 -10.92
N ASN A 137 0.52 11.25 -11.02
CA ASN A 137 -0.35 10.93 -9.88
C ASN A 137 -0.67 9.45 -9.72
N GLY A 138 -0.12 8.58 -10.57
CA GLY A 138 -0.17 7.13 -10.39
C GLY A 138 0.86 6.38 -11.24
N LEU A 139 0.81 5.06 -11.22
CA LEU A 139 1.60 4.18 -12.08
C LEU A 139 0.67 3.35 -12.95
N ASP A 140 0.97 3.10 -14.21
CA ASP A 140 0.29 2.12 -15.05
C ASP A 140 0.83 0.70 -14.79
N PRO A 141 0.06 -0.22 -14.19
CA PRO A 141 0.53 -1.57 -13.90
C PRO A 141 0.76 -2.39 -15.16
N ALA A 142 0.08 -2.09 -16.28
CA ALA A 142 0.27 -2.82 -17.53
C ALA A 142 1.62 -2.51 -18.19
N GLY A 143 2.10 -1.27 -18.07
CA GLY A 143 3.40 -0.82 -18.56
C GLY A 143 4.54 -0.89 -17.55
N THR A 144 4.30 -1.35 -16.32
CA THR A 144 5.30 -1.44 -15.25
C THR A 144 5.80 -2.88 -15.11
N THR A 145 7.11 -3.06 -15.12
CA THR A 145 7.82 -4.34 -14.98
C THR A 145 8.88 -4.24 -13.88
N GLY A 146 9.78 -5.22 -13.76
CA GLY A 146 10.87 -5.18 -12.78
C GLY A 146 11.97 -4.15 -13.09
N ASP A 147 12.10 -3.71 -14.34
CA ASP A 147 13.13 -2.78 -14.83
C ASP A 147 12.55 -1.50 -15.46
N THR A 148 11.23 -1.48 -15.68
CA THR A 148 10.50 -0.36 -16.28
C THR A 148 9.40 0.12 -15.35
N VAL A 149 9.29 1.44 -15.17
CA VAL A 149 8.19 2.09 -14.46
C VAL A 149 7.40 2.94 -15.45
N ALA A 150 6.10 2.70 -15.53
CA ALA A 150 5.19 3.53 -16.30
C ALA A 150 4.45 4.50 -15.37
N LEU A 151 4.83 5.78 -15.39
CA LEU A 151 4.16 6.83 -14.62
C LEU A 151 2.94 7.32 -15.40
N ARG A 152 1.80 7.44 -14.70
CA ARG A 152 0.56 7.97 -15.26
C ARG A 152 0.27 9.36 -14.71
N TYR A 153 -0.19 10.24 -15.58
CA TYR A 153 -0.94 11.43 -15.22
C TYR A 153 -2.39 11.23 -15.65
N SER A 154 -3.31 11.45 -14.71
CA SER A 154 -4.75 11.50 -14.96
C SER A 154 -5.24 12.88 -14.56
N GLY A 155 -5.76 13.64 -15.53
CA GLY A 155 -6.33 14.95 -15.30
C GLY A 155 -7.79 14.86 -14.82
N GLU A 156 -8.50 15.98 -14.87
CA GLU A 156 -9.91 16.08 -14.48
C GLU A 156 -10.88 15.48 -15.52
N VAL A 157 -10.40 15.28 -16.75
CA VAL A 157 -11.19 14.66 -17.81
C VAL A 157 -11.02 13.15 -17.76
N ASP A 158 -12.10 12.46 -17.38
CA ASP A 158 -12.14 11.00 -17.32
C ASP A 158 -11.76 10.36 -18.67
N GLY A 159 -10.95 9.31 -18.61
CA GLY A 159 -10.53 8.53 -19.78
C GLY A 159 -9.32 9.09 -20.55
N LEU A 160 -8.82 10.27 -20.20
CA LEU A 160 -7.58 10.83 -20.76
C LEU A 160 -6.44 10.69 -19.74
N ALA A 161 -5.60 9.67 -19.93
CA ALA A 161 -4.40 9.47 -19.14
C ALA A 161 -3.16 9.50 -20.03
N SER A 162 -2.15 10.28 -19.63
CA SER A 162 -0.84 10.27 -20.25
C SER A 162 0.08 9.33 -19.48
N ILE A 163 0.77 8.44 -20.19
CA ILE A 163 1.67 7.44 -19.63
C ILE A 163 3.08 7.70 -20.15
N VAL A 164 4.03 7.92 -19.25
CA VAL A 164 5.45 8.04 -19.58
C VAL A 164 6.21 6.86 -18.97
N ARG A 165 6.97 6.15 -19.80
CA ARG A 165 7.73 4.97 -19.40
C ARG A 165 9.20 5.32 -19.21
N PHE A 166 9.74 4.85 -18.09
CA PHE A 166 11.13 4.98 -17.72
C PHE A 166 11.73 3.59 -17.51
N ARG A 167 12.94 3.34 -17.99
CA ARG A 167 13.65 2.08 -17.72
C ARG A 167 15.02 2.33 -17.10
N TRP A 168 15.52 1.32 -16.41
CA TRP A 168 16.91 1.26 -16.01
C TRP A 168 17.79 0.76 -17.17
N ASN A 169 18.86 1.47 -17.51
CA ASN A 169 19.75 1.11 -18.63
C ASN A 169 21.10 0.53 -18.20
N GLY A 170 21.28 0.25 -16.91
CA GLY A 170 22.54 -0.21 -16.32
C GLY A 170 23.28 0.87 -15.53
N ASN A 171 23.15 2.14 -15.94
CA ASN A 171 23.82 3.28 -15.27
C ASN A 171 22.85 4.30 -14.67
N GLY A 172 21.63 4.41 -15.21
CA GLY A 172 20.66 5.39 -14.78
C GLY A 172 19.27 5.10 -15.34
N VAL A 173 18.37 6.06 -15.11
CA VAL A 173 17.01 5.99 -15.62
C VAL A 173 16.93 6.73 -16.94
N GLU A 174 16.32 6.11 -17.94
CA GLU A 174 16.05 6.75 -19.23
C GLU A 174 14.57 6.68 -19.59
N LEU A 175 14.09 7.72 -20.27
CA LEU A 175 12.74 7.77 -20.83
C LEU A 175 12.72 6.96 -22.13
N ILE A 176 11.80 6.00 -22.22
CA ILE A 176 11.71 5.08 -23.38
C ILE A 176 10.41 5.19 -24.17
N GLY A 177 9.46 6.00 -23.71
CA GLY A 177 8.26 6.28 -24.49
C GLY A 177 7.24 7.09 -23.72
N ASN A 178 6.41 7.81 -24.47
CA ASN A 178 5.23 8.51 -23.98
C ASN A 178 4.02 8.02 -24.79
N THR A 179 2.87 7.87 -24.15
CA THR A 179 1.61 7.50 -24.78
C THR A 179 0.51 8.31 -24.11
N GLY A 180 -0.24 9.09 -24.89
CA GLY A 180 -1.31 9.97 -24.40
C GLY A 180 -2.14 10.51 -25.54
#